data_AF-A0A934L3E9-F1
#
_entry.id   AF-A0A934L3E9-F1
#
_cell.length_a   1.000
_cell.length_b   1.000
_cell.length_c   1.000
_cell.angle_alpha   90.00
_cell.angle_beta   90.00
_cell.angle_gamma   90.00
#
_symmetry.space_group_name_H-M   'P 1'
#
loop_
_entity.id
_entity.type
_entity.pdbx_description
1 polymer ?
#
loop_
_entity_poly.entity_id
_entity_poly.type
_entity_poly.pdbx_seq_one_letter_code
_entity_poly.pdbx_strand_id
1 'polypeptide(L)'
;MPEDLTQHRKKIAELISRVLTMVDDVILFVVALGIIVVAGLLMLEVVSDLIYFNQHSISHIISDLMFVLIIMELFRQVMRQINRQPFSLSPFIYIGVIASIRGILLTQMKLGMGETEWSGGVIQLSVHALIVFVLVASLVLYTRHKGENPQ
;
A
#
# COMPACT_ATOMS: atom_id res chain seq x y z
N MET A 1 -28.47 14.03 -38.88
CA MET A 1 -27.62 12.83 -38.86
C MET A 1 -26.64 12.89 -37.66
N PRO A 2 -27.09 12.64 -36.40
CA PRO A 2 -26.23 12.70 -35.21
C PRO A 2 -26.10 11.37 -34.43
N GLU A 3 -26.79 10.29 -34.81
CA GLU A 3 -26.90 9.06 -34.01
C GLU A 3 -25.73 8.05 -34.15
N ASP A 4 -24.91 8.16 -35.20
CA ASP A 4 -23.81 7.20 -35.45
C ASP A 4 -22.59 7.46 -34.53
N LEU A 5 -22.38 8.73 -34.14
CA LEU A 5 -21.20 9.16 -33.39
C LEU A 5 -21.26 8.80 -31.89
N THR A 6 -22.47 8.61 -31.34
CA THR A 6 -22.70 8.21 -29.94
C THR A 6 -22.56 6.70 -29.72
N GLN A 7 -22.89 5.87 -30.72
CA GLN A 7 -22.70 4.42 -30.66
C GLN A 7 -21.22 4.02 -30.68
N HIS A 8 -20.41 4.65 -31.54
CA HIS A 8 -18.99 4.34 -31.66
C HIS A 8 -18.21 4.63 -30.37
N ARG A 9 -18.52 5.75 -29.68
CA ARG A 9 -17.88 6.10 -28.40
C ARG A 9 -18.25 5.11 -27.28
N LYS A 10 -19.49 4.61 -27.24
CA LYS A 10 -19.90 3.60 -26.25
C LYS A 10 -19.16 2.28 -26.41
N LYS A 11 -19.03 1.76 -27.65
CA LYS A 11 -18.28 0.52 -27.92
C LYS A 11 -16.80 0.64 -27.57
N ILE A 12 -16.18 1.78 -27.87
CA ILE A 12 -14.78 2.04 -27.51
C ILE A 12 -14.62 2.14 -25.99
N ALA A 13 -15.54 2.81 -25.28
CA ALA A 13 -15.51 2.90 -23.83
C ALA A 13 -15.73 1.54 -23.13
N GLU A 14 -16.59 0.68 -23.67
CA GLU A 14 -16.77 -0.69 -23.17
C GLU A 14 -15.54 -1.56 -23.41
N LEU A 15 -14.91 -1.48 -24.59
CA LEU A 15 -13.68 -2.23 -24.87
C LEU A 15 -12.51 -1.76 -24.00
N ILE A 16 -12.32 -0.46 -23.84
CA ILE A 16 -11.27 0.11 -22.99
C ILE A 16 -11.47 -0.31 -21.54
N SER A 17 -12.68 -0.19 -21.00
CA SER A 17 -12.94 -0.56 -19.60
C SER A 17 -12.77 -2.06 -19.36
N ARG A 18 -13.12 -2.91 -20.33
CA ARG A 18 -12.96 -4.36 -20.23
C ARG A 18 -11.49 -4.79 -20.30
N VAL A 19 -10.70 -4.19 -21.18
CA VAL A 19 -9.25 -4.43 -21.26
C VAL A 19 -8.56 -3.90 -20.00
N LEU A 20 -8.92 -2.70 -19.54
CA LEU A 20 -8.33 -2.10 -18.34
C LEU A 20 -8.60 -2.94 -17.08
N THR A 21 -9.82 -3.47 -16.94
CA THR A 21 -10.17 -4.37 -15.82
C THR A 21 -9.41 -5.69 -15.90
N MET A 22 -9.25 -6.26 -17.10
CA MET A 22 -8.50 -7.50 -17.29
C MET A 22 -7.01 -7.34 -16.97
N VAL A 23 -6.44 -6.19 -17.32
CA VAL A 23 -5.05 -5.85 -16.99
C VAL A 23 -4.88 -5.66 -15.47
N ASP A 24 -5.79 -4.95 -14.81
CA ASP A 24 -5.78 -4.80 -13.35
C ASP A 24 -5.85 -6.16 -12.63
N ASP A 25 -6.75 -7.05 -13.05
CA ASP A 25 -6.90 -8.38 -12.45
C ASP A 25 -5.64 -9.24 -12.64
N VAL A 26 -5.01 -9.18 -13.82
CA VAL A 26 -3.76 -9.91 -14.10
C VAL A 26 -2.60 -9.37 -13.28
N ILE A 27 -2.43 -8.04 -13.23
CA ILE A 27 -1.39 -7.40 -12.40
C ILE A 27 -1.58 -7.82 -10.95
N LEU A 28 -2.82 -7.80 -10.46
CA LEU A 28 -3.11 -8.18 -9.09
C LEU A 28 -2.82 -9.64 -8.80
N PHE A 29 -3.22 -10.54 -9.70
CA PHE A 29 -2.96 -11.97 -9.55
C PHE A 29 -1.45 -12.26 -9.48
N VAL A 30 -0.67 -11.63 -10.35
CA VAL A 30 0.80 -11.74 -10.36
C VAL A 30 1.41 -11.18 -9.07
N VAL A 31 0.94 -10.02 -8.61
CA VAL A 31 1.38 -9.44 -7.33
C VAL A 31 1.03 -10.36 -6.18
N ALA A 32 -0.22 -10.83 -6.07
CA ALA A 32 -0.65 -11.75 -5.01
C ALA A 32 0.19 -13.02 -4.96
N LEU A 33 0.47 -13.61 -6.12
CA LEU A 33 1.34 -14.79 -6.23
C LEU A 33 2.77 -14.47 -5.78
N GLY A 34 3.35 -13.36 -6.25
CA GLY A 34 4.68 -12.93 -5.87
C GLY A 34 4.81 -12.68 -4.36
N ILE A 35 3.79 -12.08 -3.76
CA ILE A 35 3.69 -11.87 -2.31
C ILE A 35 3.73 -13.20 -1.55
N ILE A 36 2.93 -14.18 -1.97
CA ILE A 36 2.88 -15.50 -1.32
C ILE A 36 4.24 -16.19 -1.41
N VAL A 37 4.88 -16.14 -2.59
CA VAL A 37 6.21 -16.73 -2.80
C VAL A 37 7.25 -16.06 -1.90
N VAL A 38 7.32 -14.72 -1.91
CA VAL A 38 8.28 -13.97 -1.09
C VAL A 38 8.02 -14.19 0.39
N ALA A 39 6.77 -14.18 0.83
CA ALA A 39 6.42 -14.47 2.22
C ALA A 39 6.82 -15.89 2.63
N GLY A 40 6.65 -16.88 1.75
CA GLY A 40 7.12 -18.24 1.97
C GLY A 40 8.63 -18.33 2.07
N LEU A 41 9.36 -17.67 1.16
CA LEU A 41 10.84 -17.64 1.18
C LEU A 41 11.37 -17.00 2.46
N LEU A 42 10.84 -15.83 2.84
CA LEU A 42 11.23 -15.15 4.08
C LEU A 42 10.86 -15.98 5.31
N MET A 43 9.72 -16.67 5.30
CA MET A 43 9.35 -17.58 6.38
C MET A 43 10.34 -18.74 6.51
N LEU A 44 10.81 -19.31 5.40
CA LEU A 44 11.83 -20.37 5.42
C LEU A 44 13.18 -19.84 5.93
N GLU A 45 13.57 -18.63 5.53
CA GLU A 45 14.79 -17.98 5.98
C GLU A 45 14.75 -17.71 7.49
N VAL A 46 13.64 -17.14 7.99
CA VAL A 46 13.40 -16.92 9.43
C VAL A 46 13.42 -18.23 10.22
N VAL A 47 12.76 -19.28 9.74
CA VAL A 47 12.73 -20.59 10.42
C VAL A 47 14.12 -21.22 10.45
N SER A 48 14.86 -21.12 9.34
CA SER A 48 16.25 -21.60 9.27
C SER A 48 17.14 -20.84 10.26
N ASP A 49 17.09 -19.51 10.26
CA ASP A 49 17.88 -18.67 11.18
C ASP A 49 17.54 -18.93 12.65
N LEU A 50 16.27 -19.19 12.97
CA LEU A 50 15.84 -19.58 14.32
C LEU A 50 16.39 -20.95 14.75
N ILE A 51 16.43 -21.93 13.84
CA ILE A 51 16.94 -23.28 14.14
C ILE A 51 18.46 -23.29 14.30
N TYR A 52 19.19 -22.51 13.50
CA TYR A 52 20.65 -22.47 13.53
C TYR A 52 21.25 -21.48 14.56
N PHE A 53 20.43 -20.80 15.37
CA PHE A 53 20.79 -20.01 16.56
C PHE A 53 22.01 -19.08 16.38
N ASN A 54 22.03 -18.31 15.30
CA ASN A 54 23.01 -17.23 15.13
C ASN A 54 22.52 -15.99 15.89
N GLN A 55 23.29 -15.52 16.88
CA GLN A 55 22.90 -14.44 17.80
C GLN A 55 22.73 -13.04 17.17
N HIS A 56 22.96 -12.89 15.86
CA HIS A 56 22.74 -11.63 15.14
C HIS A 56 21.34 -11.51 14.49
N SER A 57 20.52 -12.55 14.48
CA SER A 57 19.37 -12.65 13.54
C SER A 57 18.02 -12.12 14.02
N ILE A 58 17.79 -11.81 15.30
CA ILE A 58 16.44 -11.41 15.77
C ILE A 58 15.96 -10.13 15.08
N SER A 59 16.89 -9.21 14.83
CA SER A 59 16.62 -7.93 14.18
C SER A 59 16.22 -8.09 12.71
N HIS A 60 16.99 -8.87 11.94
CA HIS A 60 16.66 -9.22 10.57
C HIS A 60 15.33 -9.99 10.47
N ILE A 61 15.09 -10.94 11.38
CA ILE A 61 13.84 -11.70 11.46
C ILE A 61 12.62 -10.78 11.65
N ILE A 62 12.70 -9.79 12.57
CA ILE A 62 11.60 -8.84 12.77
C ILE A 62 11.43 -7.96 11.54
N SER A 63 12.51 -7.51 10.91
CA SER A 63 12.46 -6.74 9.67
C SER A 63 11.73 -7.49 8.55
N ASP A 64 12.04 -8.77 8.38
CA ASP A 64 11.47 -9.62 7.33
C ASP A 64 10.01 -9.98 7.62
N LEU A 65 9.67 -10.27 8.88
CA LEU A 65 8.29 -10.49 9.31
C LEU A 65 7.45 -9.21 9.17
N MET A 66 8.01 -8.06 9.55
CA MET A 66 7.38 -6.78 9.28
C MET A 66 7.17 -6.65 7.79
N PHE A 67 8.17 -6.94 6.96
CA PHE A 67 8.06 -6.87 5.50
C PHE A 67 6.92 -7.73 4.93
N VAL A 68 6.74 -8.95 5.42
CA VAL A 68 5.62 -9.82 5.02
C VAL A 68 4.27 -9.24 5.45
N LEU A 69 4.12 -8.81 6.71
CA LEU A 69 2.88 -8.21 7.23
C LEU A 69 2.50 -6.95 6.46
N ILE A 70 3.51 -6.18 6.11
CA ILE A 70 3.52 -5.01 5.24
C ILE A 70 2.91 -5.39 3.89
N ILE A 71 3.51 -6.32 3.20
CA ILE A 71 3.03 -6.74 1.89
C ILE A 71 1.58 -7.29 1.96
N MET A 72 1.23 -8.07 2.99
CA MET A 72 -0.12 -8.61 3.19
C MET A 72 -1.18 -7.52 3.43
N GLU A 73 -0.84 -6.48 4.19
CA GLU A 73 -1.77 -5.38 4.47
C GLU A 73 -1.98 -4.47 3.24
N LEU A 74 -0.97 -4.30 2.38
CA LEU A 74 -1.17 -3.62 1.08
C LEU A 74 -2.13 -4.42 0.21
N PHE A 75 -1.96 -5.75 0.14
CA PHE A 75 -2.86 -6.61 -0.64
C PHE A 75 -4.32 -6.46 -0.19
N ARG A 76 -4.56 -6.44 1.12
CA ARG A 76 -5.89 -6.19 1.69
C ARG A 76 -6.47 -4.83 1.25
N GLN A 77 -5.65 -3.79 1.21
CA GLN A 77 -6.06 -2.46 0.78
C GLN A 77 -6.39 -2.40 -0.70
N VAL A 78 -5.58 -3.03 -1.55
CA VAL A 78 -5.84 -3.12 -2.98
C VAL A 78 -7.13 -3.90 -3.26
N MET A 79 -7.35 -5.03 -2.57
CA MET A 79 -8.59 -5.80 -2.68
C MET A 79 -9.84 -4.99 -2.27
N ARG A 80 -9.71 -4.14 -1.24
CA ARG A 80 -10.78 -3.21 -0.83
C ARG A 80 -11.12 -2.19 -1.92
N GLN A 81 -10.12 -1.73 -2.67
CA GLN A 81 -10.29 -0.78 -3.76
C GLN A 81 -10.90 -1.43 -5.01
N ILE A 82 -10.62 -2.71 -5.24
CA ILE A 82 -11.18 -3.50 -6.35
C ILE A 82 -12.68 -3.74 -6.20
N ASN A 83 -13.18 -3.90 -4.98
CA ASN A 83 -14.60 -4.16 -4.71
C ASN A 83 -15.55 -2.95 -4.91
N ARG A 84 -15.17 -2.00 -5.79
CA ARG A 84 -16.01 -0.95 -6.37
C ARG A 84 -16.75 -0.09 -5.35
N GLN A 85 -16.04 0.88 -4.79
CA GLN A 85 -16.66 2.16 -4.41
C GLN A 85 -16.34 3.18 -5.51
N PRO A 86 -17.26 4.10 -5.87
CA PRO A 86 -16.93 5.22 -6.76
C PRO A 86 -15.67 5.90 -6.24
N PHE A 87 -14.76 6.28 -7.15
CA PHE A 87 -13.44 6.86 -6.87
C PHE A 87 -13.56 7.90 -5.75
N SER A 88 -13.31 7.46 -4.52
CA SER A 88 -13.48 8.28 -3.33
C SER A 88 -12.09 8.57 -2.82
N LEU A 89 -11.83 9.86 -2.56
CA LEU A 89 -10.55 10.27 -1.99
C LEU A 89 -10.29 9.58 -0.64
N SER A 90 -11.33 9.22 0.09
CA SER A 90 -11.22 8.66 1.44
C SER A 90 -10.45 7.33 1.48
N PRO A 91 -10.80 6.26 0.73
CA PRO A 91 -9.98 5.06 0.62
C PRO A 91 -8.52 5.32 0.25
N PHE A 92 -8.26 6.19 -0.72
CA PHE A 92 -6.90 6.52 -1.16
C PHE A 92 -6.08 7.18 -0.04
N ILE A 93 -6.66 8.14 0.67
CA ILE A 93 -6.00 8.81 1.80
C ILE A 93 -5.73 7.82 2.93
N TYR A 94 -6.67 6.92 3.25
CA TYR A 94 -6.44 5.88 4.26
C TYR A 94 -5.26 4.97 3.90
N ILE A 95 -5.16 4.57 2.64
CA ILE A 95 -4.02 3.77 2.14
C ILE A 95 -2.70 4.53 2.30
N GLY A 96 -2.65 5.80 1.90
CA GLY A 96 -1.45 6.64 2.04
C GLY A 96 -1.03 6.83 3.50
N VAL A 97 -1.99 6.99 4.42
CA VAL A 97 -1.72 7.10 5.86
C VAL A 97 -1.16 5.78 6.40
N ILE A 98 -1.76 4.64 6.07
CA ILE A 98 -1.30 3.33 6.54
C ILE A 98 0.11 3.03 6.00
N ALA A 99 0.38 3.32 4.73
CA ALA A 99 1.71 3.15 4.14
C ALA A 99 2.77 3.99 4.85
N SER A 100 2.43 5.23 5.22
CA SER A 100 3.36 6.14 5.91
C SER A 100 3.60 5.73 7.36
N ILE A 101 2.57 5.33 8.12
CA ILE A 101 2.71 4.82 9.49
C ILE A 101 3.66 3.61 9.53
N ARG A 102 3.52 2.73 8.57
CA ARG A 102 4.41 1.58 8.40
C ARG A 102 5.84 1.95 8.08
N GLY A 103 6.06 2.95 7.21
CA GLY A 103 7.38 3.51 6.97
C GLY A 103 8.02 4.01 8.25
N ILE A 104 7.25 4.66 9.13
CA ILE A 104 7.70 5.09 10.47
C ILE A 104 8.14 3.88 11.31
N LEU A 105 7.33 2.82 11.39
CA LEU A 105 7.66 1.63 12.19
C LEU A 105 8.95 0.95 11.71
N LEU A 106 9.12 0.78 10.40
CA LEU A 106 10.36 0.22 9.84
C LEU A 106 11.57 1.09 10.12
N THR A 107 11.42 2.40 9.90
CA THR A 107 12.53 3.34 10.09
C THR A 107 12.94 3.38 11.56
N GLN A 108 11.99 3.34 12.49
CA GLN A 108 12.28 3.27 13.93
C GLN A 108 12.98 1.97 14.32
N MET A 109 12.52 0.83 13.80
CA MET A 109 13.15 -0.45 14.03
C MET A 109 14.60 -0.44 13.55
N LYS A 110 14.85 0.00 12.32
CA LYS A 110 16.21 0.08 11.75
C LYS A 110 17.12 1.05 12.52
N LEU A 111 16.60 2.20 12.96
CA LEU A 111 17.30 3.14 13.85
C LEU A 111 17.65 2.50 15.20
N GLY A 112 16.69 1.80 15.81
CA GLY A 112 16.90 1.10 17.08
C GLY A 112 17.89 -0.05 17.00
N MET A 113 18.09 -0.59 15.80
CA MET A 113 19.02 -1.67 15.51
C MET A 113 20.40 -1.18 15.03
N GLY A 114 20.57 0.14 14.82
CA GLY A 114 21.83 0.72 14.35
C GLY A 114 22.15 0.44 12.87
N GLU A 115 21.20 -0.08 12.09
CA GLU A 115 21.37 -0.37 10.66
C GLU A 115 21.35 0.89 9.78
N THR A 116 20.92 2.02 10.34
CA THR A 116 20.85 3.31 9.65
C THR A 116 21.59 4.36 10.45
N GLU A 117 22.30 5.25 9.76
CA GLU A 117 22.81 6.46 10.40
C GLU A 117 21.67 7.26 11.03
N TRP A 118 21.92 7.75 12.25
CA TRP A 118 20.93 8.47 13.04
C TRP A 118 20.33 9.67 12.28
N SER A 119 21.17 10.42 11.55
CA SER A 119 20.75 11.54 10.71
C SER A 119 19.80 11.11 9.60
N GLY A 120 20.13 10.05 8.86
CA GLY A 120 19.32 9.52 7.76
C GLY A 120 17.99 8.94 8.25
N GLY A 121 18.03 8.17 9.34
CA GLY A 121 16.84 7.60 9.96
C GLY A 121 15.87 8.67 10.46
N VAL A 122 16.36 9.72 11.13
CA VAL A 122 15.52 10.83 11.63
C VAL A 122 14.87 11.59 10.48
N ILE A 123 15.59 11.81 9.38
CA ILE A 123 15.04 12.44 8.17
C ILE A 123 13.93 11.56 7.57
N GLN A 124 14.17 10.26 7.39
CA GLN A 124 13.15 9.34 6.87
C GLN A 124 11.90 9.30 7.76
N LEU A 125 12.08 9.26 9.08
CA LEU A 125 10.98 9.32 10.04
C LEU A 125 10.17 10.62 9.89
N SER A 126 10.87 11.75 9.79
CA SER A 126 10.26 13.06 9.66
C SER A 126 9.47 13.19 8.36
N VAL A 127 9.99 12.64 7.25
CA VAL A 127 9.30 12.60 5.96
C VAL A 127 8.01 11.78 6.06
N HIS A 128 8.05 10.57 6.63
CA HIS A 128 6.84 9.77 6.78
C HIS A 128 5.82 10.43 7.72
N ALA A 129 6.26 11.05 8.81
CA ALA A 129 5.39 11.80 9.71
C ALA A 129 4.74 13.00 9.01
N LEU A 130 5.50 13.74 8.19
CA LEU A 130 5.00 14.85 7.40
C LEU A 130 3.95 14.41 6.38
N ILE A 131 4.17 13.27 5.71
CA ILE A 131 3.21 12.73 4.75
C ILE A 131 1.89 12.38 5.46
N VAL A 132 1.93 11.69 6.61
CA VAL A 132 0.73 11.41 7.41
C VAL A 132 0.00 12.70 7.76
N PHE A 133 0.75 13.71 8.23
CA PHE A 133 0.18 15.01 8.61
C PHE A 133 -0.55 15.69 7.44
N VAL A 134 0.09 15.77 6.26
CA VAL A 134 -0.51 16.37 5.06
C VAL A 134 -1.74 15.59 4.58
N LEU A 135 -1.69 14.26 4.61
CA LEU A 135 -2.80 13.40 4.20
C LEU A 135 -4.01 13.56 5.13
N VAL A 136 -3.78 13.56 6.45
CA VAL A 136 -4.84 13.77 7.44
C VAL A 136 -5.42 15.19 7.32
N ALA A 137 -4.58 16.21 7.16
CA ALA A 137 -5.03 17.58 6.93
C ALA A 137 -5.91 17.68 5.67
N SER A 138 -5.52 17.01 4.59
CA SER A 138 -6.29 16.93 3.35
C SER A 138 -7.65 16.25 3.57
N LEU A 139 -7.70 15.17 4.35
CA LEU A 139 -8.95 14.48 4.68
C LEU A 139 -9.89 15.36 5.51
N VAL A 140 -9.36 16.08 6.50
CA VAL A 140 -10.14 17.00 7.33
C VAL A 140 -10.72 18.13 6.49
N LEU A 141 -9.93 18.72 5.61
CA LEU A 141 -10.39 19.80 4.72
C LEU A 141 -11.46 19.31 3.73
N TYR A 142 -11.25 18.13 3.14
CA TYR A 142 -12.23 17.49 2.26
C TYR A 142 -13.55 17.18 2.97
N THR A 143 -13.49 16.69 4.21
CA THR A 143 -14.67 16.33 5.00
C THR A 143 -15.45 17.56 5.43
N ARG A 144 -14.75 18.66 5.76
CA ARG A 144 -15.37 19.95 6.09
C ARG A 144 -16.15 20.55 4.91
N HIS A 145 -15.60 20.52 3.71
CA HIS A 145 -16.30 21.03 2.51
C HIS A 145 -17.49 20.17 2.08
N LYS A 146 -17.42 18.85 2.30
CA LYS A 146 -18.54 17.95 1.98
C LYS A 146 -19.69 18.05 2.99
N GLY A 147 -19.42 18.53 4.20
CA GLY A 147 -20.43 18.75 5.25
C GLY A 147 -21.37 19.94 5.03
N GLU A 148 -21.12 20.79 4.03
CA GLU A 148 -21.93 21.98 3.72
C GLU A 148 -22.95 21.78 2.59
N ASN A 149 -23.08 20.58 2.02
CA ASN A 149 -24.11 20.31 1.00
C ASN A 149 -25.09 19.22 1.46
N PRO A 150 -26.14 19.58 2.22
CA PRO A 150 -27.26 18.70 2.47
C PRO A 150 -28.05 18.52 1.16
N GLN A 151 -28.05 17.30 0.62
CA GLN A 151 -29.16 16.81 -0.21
C GLN A 151 -29.99 15.84 0.62
#